data_AF-A0A317JKY4-F1
#
_entry.id   AF-A0A317JKY4-F1
#
_cell.length_a   1.000
_cell.length_b   1.000
_cell.length_c   1.000
_cell.angle_alpha   90.00
_cell.angle_beta   90.00
_cell.angle_gamma   90.00
#
_symmetry.space_group_name_H-M   'P 1'
#
loop_
_entity.id
_entity.type
_entity.pdbx_description
1 polymer ?
#
loop_
_entity_poly.entity_id
_entity_poly.type
_entity_poly.pdbx_seq_one_letter_code
_entity_poly.pdbx_strand_id
1 'polypeptide(L)'
;MPSGFGGALMQVKIRTWGSNTFAYMVLATDVIKCAVDSSTGNLSSCVTDNGGVASGAWYATSIDFSNLGGSMTYAYISDQTASTIYVCTVNTTTGTLSSCAPSAASGLTQPWAAVVY
;
A
#
# COMPACT_ATOMS: atom_id res chain seq x y z
N MET A 1 12.38 -11.17 -3.00
CA MET A 1 11.00 -11.22 -2.48
C MET A 1 10.92 -12.41 -1.54
N PRO A 2 10.21 -12.33 -0.39
CA PRO A 2 9.96 -13.51 0.43
C PRO A 2 9.24 -14.56 -0.42
N SER A 3 9.69 -15.80 -0.36
CA SER A 3 9.06 -16.92 -1.08
C SER A 3 7.60 -17.08 -0.63
N GLY A 4 6.66 -17.10 -1.57
CA GLY A 4 5.24 -17.38 -1.29
C GLY A 4 4.24 -16.34 -1.81
N PHE A 5 4.70 -15.20 -2.33
CA PHE A 5 3.82 -14.20 -2.95
C PHE A 5 3.82 -14.35 -4.48
N GLY A 6 2.64 -14.55 -5.07
CA GLY A 6 2.47 -14.59 -6.52
C GLY A 6 2.14 -13.21 -7.10
N GLY A 7 2.49 -12.97 -8.36
CA GLY A 7 2.13 -11.74 -9.08
C GLY A 7 3.33 -10.89 -9.52
N ALA A 8 3.08 -9.98 -10.46
CA ALA A 8 4.08 -9.02 -10.92
C ALA A 8 4.21 -7.88 -9.90
N LEU A 9 5.45 -7.61 -9.47
CA LEU A 9 5.78 -6.49 -8.61
C LEU A 9 5.72 -5.19 -9.42
N MET A 10 4.79 -4.32 -9.05
CA MET A 10 4.54 -3.03 -9.72
C MET A 10 5.28 -1.90 -9.02
N GLN A 11 5.31 -1.90 -7.69
CA GLN A 11 5.96 -0.86 -6.92
C GLN A 11 6.46 -1.37 -5.57
N VAL A 12 7.53 -0.76 -5.06
CA VAL A 12 7.93 -0.86 -3.66
C VAL A 12 7.97 0.55 -3.07
N LYS A 13 7.31 0.75 -1.93
CA LYS A 13 7.35 1.99 -1.16
C LYS A 13 7.80 1.68 0.26
N ILE A 14 8.82 2.38 0.74
CA ILE A 14 9.25 2.32 2.14
C ILE A 14 8.70 3.54 2.86
N ARG A 15 8.18 3.34 4.07
CA ARG A 15 7.66 4.41 4.90
C ARG A 15 8.06 4.21 6.37
N THR A 16 8.45 5.31 6.99
CA THR A 16 8.84 5.36 8.40
C THR A 16 7.88 6.26 9.18
N TRP A 17 7.43 5.79 10.34
CA TRP A 17 6.67 6.57 11.32
C TRP A 17 7.30 6.37 12.70
N GLY A 18 7.84 7.46 13.26
CA GLY A 18 8.66 7.37 14.47
C GLY A 18 9.87 6.47 14.24
N SER A 19 10.03 5.43 15.07
CA SER A 19 11.10 4.43 14.94
C SER A 19 10.72 3.22 14.06
N ASN A 20 9.47 3.12 13.62
CA ASN A 20 9.00 1.96 12.87
C ASN A 20 9.15 2.21 11.37
N THR A 21 9.79 1.29 10.65
CA THR A 21 9.93 1.34 9.19
C THR A 21 9.30 0.11 8.57
N PHE A 22 8.48 0.33 7.54
CA PHE A 22 7.77 -0.72 6.82
C PHE A 22 7.98 -0.56 5.32
N ALA A 23 8.02 -1.68 4.60
CA ALA A 23 8.02 -1.71 3.15
C ALA A 23 6.67 -2.25 2.68
N TYR A 24 6.10 -1.60 1.68
CA TYR A 24 4.88 -1.98 1.01
C TYR A 24 5.21 -2.31 -0.43
N MET A 25 5.01 -3.56 -0.80
CA MET A 25 5.22 -4.06 -2.16
C MET A 25 3.85 -4.24 -2.80
N VAL A 26 3.60 -3.50 -3.87
CA VAL A 26 2.38 -3.64 -4.66
C VAL A 26 2.62 -4.72 -5.69
N LEU A 27 1.99 -5.86 -5.48
CA LEU A 27 1.77 -6.89 -6.48
C LEU A 27 0.43 -6.56 -7.14
N ALA A 28 0.28 -6.80 -8.44
CA ALA A 28 -0.97 -6.47 -9.16
C ALA A 28 -2.25 -6.90 -8.39
N THR A 29 -2.20 -8.02 -7.68
CA THR A 29 -3.33 -8.60 -6.95
C THR A 29 -3.34 -8.30 -5.45
N ASP A 30 -2.23 -7.82 -4.89
CA ASP A 30 -2.01 -7.77 -3.43
C ASP A 30 -1.02 -6.67 -3.04
N VAL A 31 -1.22 -6.07 -1.87
CA VAL A 31 -0.20 -5.29 -1.19
C VAL A 31 0.44 -6.17 -0.13
N ILE A 32 1.76 -6.30 -0.18
CA ILE A 32 2.55 -7.03 0.82
C ILE A 32 3.25 -6.04 1.72
N LYS A 33 3.00 -6.11 3.02
CA LYS A 33 3.69 -5.32 4.04
C LYS A 33 4.78 -6.14 4.69
N CYS A 34 5.99 -5.58 4.79
CA CYS A 34 7.12 -6.13 5.51
C CYS A 34 7.58 -5.18 6.61
N ALA A 35 8.14 -5.73 7.69
CA ALA A 35 9.00 -4.97 8.58
C ALA A 35 10.34 -4.69 7.87
N VAL A 36 10.93 -3.53 8.16
CA VAL A 36 12.26 -3.15 7.66
C VAL A 36 13.17 -2.97 8.86
N ASP A 37 14.28 -3.69 8.86
CA ASP A 37 15.36 -3.45 9.81
C ASP A 37 16.00 -2.09 9.51
N SER A 38 15.93 -1.15 10.46
CA SER A 38 16.38 0.22 10.26
C SER A 38 17.90 0.39 10.18
N SER A 39 18.67 -0.63 10.55
CA SER A 39 20.13 -0.61 10.52
C SER A 39 20.72 -1.24 9.25
N THR A 40 20.02 -2.21 8.67
CA THR A 40 20.48 -2.98 7.50
C THR A 40 19.63 -2.79 6.25
N GLY A 41 18.40 -2.28 6.39
CA GLY A 41 17.42 -2.19 5.31
C GLY A 41 16.79 -3.53 4.92
N ASN A 42 17.09 -4.61 5.65
CA ASN A 42 16.57 -5.94 5.33
C ASN A 42 15.05 -6.03 5.59
N LEU A 43 14.35 -6.75 4.70
CA LEU A 43 12.92 -7.02 4.82
C LEU A 43 12.68 -8.30 5.62
N SER A 44 11.73 -8.26 6.56
CA SER A 44 11.30 -9.43 7.33
C SER A 44 9.80 -9.40 7.60
N SER A 45 9.25 -10.51 8.11
CA SER A 45 7.85 -10.60 8.57
C SER A 45 6.82 -10.11 7.56
N CYS A 46 7.05 -10.44 6.28
CA CYS A 46 6.20 -9.99 5.19
C CYS A 46 4.86 -10.74 5.18
N VAL A 47 3.76 -10.00 5.03
CA VAL A 47 2.39 -10.52 5.01
C VAL A 47 1.55 -9.77 3.99
N THR A 48 0.54 -10.43 3.42
CA THR A 48 -0.49 -9.75 2.63
C THR A 48 -1.27 -8.80 3.54
N ASP A 49 -1.40 -7.55 3.10
CA ASP A 49 -2.01 -6.46 3.85
C ASP A 49 -2.88 -5.59 2.91
N ASN A 50 -3.90 -6.21 2.33
CA ASN A 50 -4.82 -5.55 1.39
C ASN A 50 -5.86 -4.63 2.09
N GLY A 51 -5.70 -4.39 3.40
CA GLY A 51 -6.58 -3.57 4.21
C GLY A 51 -8.08 -3.89 4.12
N GLY A 52 -8.40 -5.18 3.95
CA GLY A 52 -9.76 -5.71 3.86
C GLY A 52 -10.25 -6.03 2.45
N VAL A 53 -9.50 -5.65 1.41
CA VAL A 53 -9.80 -6.06 0.02
C VAL A 53 -9.34 -7.51 -0.19
N ALA A 54 -10.19 -8.34 -0.80
CA ALA A 54 -9.84 -9.73 -1.09
C ALA A 54 -8.67 -9.81 -2.10
N SER A 55 -7.76 -10.77 -1.92
CA SER A 55 -6.67 -11.01 -2.87
C SER A 55 -7.20 -11.22 -4.28
N GLY A 56 -6.62 -10.51 -5.25
CA GLY A 56 -7.03 -10.55 -6.65
C GLY A 56 -8.31 -9.77 -6.98
N ALA A 57 -8.92 -9.07 -6.02
CA ALA A 57 -10.11 -8.24 -6.28
C ALA A 57 -9.80 -6.87 -6.89
N TRP A 58 -8.53 -6.46 -6.91
CA TRP A 58 -8.03 -5.23 -7.51
C TRP A 58 -6.87 -5.50 -8.47
N TYR A 59 -6.56 -4.52 -9.32
CA TYR A 59 -5.36 -4.46 -10.14
C TYR A 59 -4.47 -3.29 -9.72
N ALA A 60 -3.85 -3.43 -8.54
CA ALA A 60 -3.08 -2.38 -7.90
C ALA A 60 -1.75 -2.12 -8.62
N THR A 61 -1.45 -0.85 -8.90
CA THR A 61 -0.23 -0.43 -9.62
C THR A 61 0.74 0.38 -8.75
N SER A 62 0.23 1.09 -7.74
CA SER A 62 1.06 1.88 -6.85
C SER A 62 0.41 2.10 -5.48
N ILE A 63 1.21 2.53 -4.51
CA ILE A 63 0.81 2.97 -3.18
C ILE A 63 1.61 4.21 -2.78
N ASP A 64 0.93 5.20 -2.21
CA ASP A 64 1.59 6.32 -1.54
C ASP A 64 0.84 6.74 -0.28
N PHE A 65 1.50 7.52 0.58
CA PHE A 65 1.05 7.81 1.94
C PHE A 65 1.01 9.30 2.20
N SER A 66 -0.10 9.79 2.76
CA SER A 66 -0.21 11.17 3.22
C SER A 66 -0.77 11.24 4.64
N ASN A 67 -0.33 12.26 5.38
CA ASN A 67 -0.83 12.57 6.71
C ASN A 67 -1.82 13.71 6.58
N LEU A 68 -3.09 13.45 6.88
CA LEU A 68 -4.15 14.44 6.80
C LEU A 68 -4.77 14.66 8.19
N GLY A 69 -5.24 15.88 8.44
CA GLY A 69 -5.89 16.22 9.71
C GLY A 69 -4.97 16.13 10.94
N GLY A 70 -3.65 16.19 10.77
CA GLY A 70 -2.66 16.28 11.85
C GLY A 70 -2.32 14.99 12.57
N SER A 71 -3.12 13.92 12.44
CA SER A 71 -2.90 12.67 13.18
C SER A 71 -3.19 11.40 12.39
N MET A 72 -3.95 11.48 11.29
CA MET A 72 -4.34 10.29 10.53
C MET A 72 -3.48 10.13 9.29
N THR A 73 -2.93 8.93 9.12
CA THR A 73 -2.22 8.54 7.91
C THR A 73 -3.17 7.76 7.00
N TYR A 74 -3.20 8.14 5.73
CA TYR A 74 -3.92 7.44 4.68
C TYR A 74 -2.95 6.88 3.65
N ALA A 75 -3.27 5.69 3.15
CA ALA A 75 -2.63 5.11 1.98
C ALA A 75 -3.56 5.24 0.77
N TYR A 76 -2.99 5.62 -0.36
CA TYR A 76 -3.67 5.77 -1.64
C TYR A 76 -3.12 4.75 -2.61
N ILE A 77 -3.98 3.87 -3.11
CA ILE A 77 -3.58 2.76 -3.98
C ILE A 77 -4.30 2.91 -5.31
N SER A 78 -3.54 3.02 -6.41
CA SER A 78 -4.13 3.11 -7.74
C SER A 78 -4.54 1.74 -8.25
N ASP A 79 -5.77 1.63 -8.77
CA ASP A 79 -6.24 0.45 -9.49
C ASP A 79 -6.44 0.80 -10.97
N GLN A 80 -5.63 0.17 -11.82
CA GLN A 80 -5.66 0.43 -13.26
C GLN A 80 -6.95 -0.07 -13.91
N THR A 81 -7.46 -1.23 -13.49
CA THR A 81 -8.60 -1.89 -14.16
C THR A 81 -9.91 -1.29 -13.69
N ALA A 82 -10.04 -1.05 -12.38
CA ALA A 82 -11.22 -0.41 -11.80
C ALA A 82 -11.27 1.11 -12.05
N SER A 83 -10.20 1.71 -12.59
CA SER A 83 -10.10 3.15 -12.85
C SER A 83 -10.45 3.99 -11.62
N THR A 84 -9.92 3.60 -10.47
CA THR A 84 -10.16 4.26 -9.18
C THR A 84 -8.88 4.32 -8.36
N ILE A 85 -8.91 5.12 -7.30
CA ILE A 85 -7.91 5.10 -6.22
C ILE A 85 -8.59 4.56 -4.99
N TYR A 86 -8.06 3.49 -4.40
CA TYR A 86 -8.46 3.02 -3.08
C TYR A 86 -7.81 3.88 -2.01
N VAL A 87 -8.56 4.20 -0.96
CA VAL A 87 -8.07 4.91 0.23
C VAL A 87 -8.19 3.98 1.41
N CYS A 88 -7.08 3.79 2.12
CA CYS A 88 -6.99 2.97 3.32
C CYS A 88 -6.54 3.83 4.50
N THR A 89 -7.02 3.52 5.70
CA THR A 89 -6.41 4.03 6.93
C THR A 89 -5.16 3.23 7.27
N VAL A 90 -4.15 3.88 7.85
CA VAL A 90 -2.90 3.24 8.24
C VAL A 90 -2.69 3.36 9.75
N ASN A 91 -2.43 2.23 10.40
CA ASN A 91 -1.93 2.25 11.78
C ASN A 91 -0.42 2.51 11.74
N THR A 92 0.03 3.68 12.19
CA THR A 92 1.44 4.09 12.10
C THR A 92 2.37 3.32 13.03
N THR A 93 1.83 2.65 14.05
CA THR A 93 2.61 1.80 14.98
C THR A 93 2.92 0.44 14.34
N THR A 94 1.97 -0.16 13.63
CA THR A 94 2.09 -1.51 13.06
C THR A 94 2.31 -1.52 11.54
N GLY A 95 2.12 -0.38 10.90
CA GLY A 95 2.09 -0.20 9.45
C GLY A 95 0.86 -0.83 8.76
N THR A 96 -0.09 -1.40 9.49
CA THR A 96 -1.18 -2.18 8.87
C THR A 96 -2.17 -1.29 8.13
N LEU A 97 -2.59 -1.70 6.93
CA LEU A 97 -3.67 -1.09 6.18
C LEU A 97 -5.03 -1.59 6.70
N SER A 98 -6.04 -0.74 6.67
CA SER A 98 -7.42 -1.11 6.99
C SER A 98 -8.43 -0.21 6.29
N SER A 99 -9.68 -0.67 6.24
CA SER A 99 -10.81 0.10 5.69
C SER A 99 -10.56 0.60 4.26
N CYS A 100 -9.85 -0.18 3.44
CA CYS A 100 -9.58 0.17 2.06
C CYS A 100 -10.88 0.21 1.25
N ALA A 101 -11.19 1.35 0.64
CA ALA A 101 -12.37 1.51 -0.19
C ALA A 101 -12.09 2.42 -1.40
N PRO A 102 -12.77 2.23 -2.54
CA PRO A 102 -12.68 3.15 -3.67
C PRO A 102 -12.99 4.59 -3.24
N SER A 103 -12.17 5.53 -3.68
CA SER A 103 -12.41 6.96 -3.47
C SER A 103 -13.56 7.47 -4.34
N ALA A 104 -14.04 8.67 -4.00
CA ALA A 104 -15.02 9.40 -4.82
C ALA A 104 -14.37 10.13 -6.02
N ALA A 105 -13.08 9.88 -6.32
CA ALA A 105 -12.42 10.47 -7.48
C ALA A 105 -13.10 10.00 -8.76
N SER A 106 -13.38 10.94 -9.68
CA SER A 106 -14.06 10.67 -10.95
C SER A 106 -13.18 11.13 -12.11
N GLY A 107 -13.46 10.59 -13.31
CA GLY A 107 -12.72 10.93 -14.53
C GLY A 107 -11.34 10.29 -14.65
N LEU A 108 -11.00 9.34 -13.77
CA LEU A 108 -9.77 8.57 -13.87
C LEU A 108 -9.91 7.53 -15.00
N THR A 109 -8.84 7.36 -15.77
CA THR A 109 -8.72 6.29 -16.76
C THR A 109 -7.38 5.61 -16.56
N GLN A 110 -7.40 4.34 -16.14
CA GLN A 110 -6.20 3.53 -15.95
C GLN A 110 -5.08 4.24 -15.14
N PRO A 111 -5.35 4.68 -13.90
CA PRO A 111 -4.33 5.35 -13.09
C PRO A 111 -3.16 4.39 -12.82
N TRP A 112 -1.96 4.83 -13.21
CA TRP A 112 -0.74 4.04 -13.01
C TRP A 112 -0.04 4.33 -11.69
N ALA A 113 -0.06 5.60 -11.27
CA ALA A 113 0.58 6.05 -10.05
C ALA A 113 -0.33 6.99 -9.26
N ALA A 114 -0.42 6.77 -7.96
CA ALA A 114 -0.83 7.76 -6.98
C ALA A 114 0.46 8.33 -6.37
N VAL A 115 0.69 9.63 -6.57
CA VAL A 115 1.78 10.35 -5.91
C VAL A 115 1.14 11.43 -5.06
N VAL A 116 1.42 11.41 -3.76
CA VAL A 116 0.85 12.35 -2.80
C VAL A 116 2.00 13.00 -2.02
N TYR A 117 1.95 14.32 -1.90
CA TYR A 117 2.99 15.13 -1.26
C TYR A 117 2.67 15.38 0.22
#